data_AF-A0A9W4TCZ2-F1
#
_entry.id   AF-A0A9W4TCZ2-F1
#
_cell.length_a   1.000
_cell.length_b   1.000
_cell.length_c   1.000
_cell.angle_alpha   90.00
_cell.angle_beta   90.00
_cell.angle_gamma   90.00
#
_symmetry.space_group_name_H-M   'P 1'
#
loop_
_entity.id
_entity.type
_entity.pdbx_description
1 polymer ?
#
loop_
_entity_poly.entity_id
_entity_poly.type
_entity_poly.pdbx_seq_one_letter_code
_entity_poly.pdbx_strand_id
1 'polypeptide(L)'
;ERFKDEHEKATSPGDIFIFYTSASSKKLKLYQPKSAIVSKDNWEEYFGSFSGRCYNYAMGPPNINEATYTQLTGIDFIAEGRARTIMEERNKRKFSGIDDCLSRTKIP
;
A
#
# COMPACT_ATOMS: atom_id res chain seq x y z
N GLU A 1 -18.54 -18.25 2.51
CA GLU A 1 -18.28 -19.03 3.73
C GLU A 1 -17.14 -18.43 4.56
N ARG A 2 -15.90 -18.38 4.08
CA ARG A 2 -14.72 -17.93 4.86
C ARG A 2 -14.83 -16.58 5.61
N PHE A 3 -15.55 -15.58 5.09
CA PHE A 3 -15.74 -14.28 5.78
C PHE A 3 -16.53 -14.41 7.09
N LYS A 4 -17.57 -15.24 7.11
CA LYS A 4 -18.43 -15.41 8.28
C LYS A 4 -17.64 -16.05 9.43
N ASP A 5 -16.85 -17.07 9.11
CA ASP A 5 -16.03 -17.78 10.08
C ASP A 5 -14.95 -16.87 10.69
N GLU A 6 -14.31 -16.03 9.87
CA GLU A 6 -13.32 -15.07 10.38
C GLU A 6 -13.97 -13.95 11.22
N HIS A 7 -15.17 -13.49 10.86
CA HIS A 7 -15.93 -12.53 11.65
C HIS A 7 -16.29 -13.09 13.04
N GLU A 8 -16.83 -14.32 13.10
CA GLU A 8 -17.22 -14.96 14.36
C GLU A 8 -16.03 -15.23 15.29
N LYS A 9 -14.84 -15.51 14.73
CA LYS A 9 -13.61 -15.64 15.52
C LYS A 9 -13.10 -14.31 16.06
N ALA A 10 -13.27 -13.24 15.29
CA ALA A 10 -12.61 -11.96 15.55
C ALA A 10 -13.46 -10.96 16.35
N THR A 11 -14.74 -11.24 16.62
CA THR A 11 -15.67 -10.27 17.20
C THR A 11 -16.51 -10.81 18.35
N SER A 12 -16.79 -9.92 19.30
CA SER A 12 -17.82 -10.06 20.33
C SER A 12 -19.02 -9.15 20.05
N PRO A 13 -20.17 -9.37 20.71
CA PRO A 13 -21.33 -8.48 20.59
C PRO A 13 -20.96 -7.04 20.97
N GLY A 14 -20.96 -6.13 19.99
CA GLY A 14 -20.59 -4.74 20.21
C GLY A 14 -19.45 -4.26 19.30
N ASP A 15 -18.56 -5.18 18.94
CA ASP A 15 -17.34 -4.89 18.19
C ASP A 15 -17.63 -4.48 16.75
N ILE A 16 -16.65 -3.80 16.15
CA ILE A 16 -16.63 -3.45 14.73
C ILE A 16 -15.60 -4.35 14.05
N PHE A 17 -16.04 -5.06 13.01
CA PHE A 17 -15.14 -5.83 12.17
C PHE A 17 -14.79 -5.04 10.91
N ILE A 18 -13.51 -4.80 10.66
CA ILE A 18 -13.05 -4.21 9.39
C ILE A 18 -12.16 -5.22 8.68
N PHE A 19 -12.62 -5.69 7.53
CA PHE A 19 -11.81 -6.54 6.67
C PHE A 19 -11.00 -5.67 5.70
N TYR A 20 -9.68 -5.76 5.81
CA TYR A 20 -8.76 -5.02 4.96
C TYR A 20 -8.14 -5.92 3.90
N THR A 21 -8.21 -5.53 2.63
CA THR A 21 -7.64 -6.35 1.54
C THR A 21 -7.20 -5.51 0.34
N SER A 22 -6.17 -5.96 -0.36
CA SER A 22 -5.76 -5.40 -1.66
C SER A 22 -6.56 -5.99 -2.84
N ALA A 23 -7.37 -7.02 -2.59
CA ALA A 23 -8.25 -7.62 -3.60
C ALA A 23 -9.50 -6.74 -3.85
N SER A 24 -10.17 -6.98 -4.98
CA SER A 24 -11.49 -6.38 -5.22
C SER A 24 -12.55 -7.05 -4.33
N SER A 25 -13.45 -6.26 -3.75
CA SER A 25 -14.56 -6.70 -2.92
C SER A 25 -15.92 -6.62 -3.60
N LYS A 26 -16.01 -6.27 -4.89
CA LYS A 26 -17.29 -6.15 -5.63
C LYS A 26 -18.23 -7.36 -5.51
N LYS A 27 -17.68 -8.55 -5.26
CA LYS A 27 -18.44 -9.80 -5.10
C LYS A 27 -18.69 -10.19 -3.64
N LEU A 28 -18.08 -9.49 -2.69
CA LEU A 28 -18.27 -9.75 -1.27
C LEU A 28 -19.45 -8.91 -0.77
N LYS A 29 -20.46 -9.58 -0.20
CA LYS A 29 -21.56 -8.92 0.48
C LYS A 29 -21.38 -9.03 1.97
N LEU A 30 -21.51 -7.90 2.66
CA LEU A 30 -21.53 -7.81 4.11
C LEU A 30 -22.96 -8.06 4.59
N TYR A 31 -23.13 -9.14 5.34
CA TYR A 31 -24.43 -9.50 5.92
C TYR A 31 -24.46 -9.38 7.44
N GLN A 32 -23.28 -9.20 8.06
CA GLN A 32 -23.17 -9.05 9.50
C GLN A 32 -23.25 -7.57 9.90
N PRO A 33 -23.98 -7.22 10.98
CA PRO A 33 -24.02 -5.86 11.50
C PRO A 33 -22.63 -5.42 11.95
N LYS A 34 -22.37 -4.10 11.90
CA LYS A 34 -21.08 -3.49 12.32
C LYS A 34 -19.84 -4.05 11.59
N SER A 35 -20.01 -4.55 10.38
CA SER A 35 -18.91 -4.96 9.51
C SER A 35 -18.65 -3.93 8.42
N ALA A 36 -17.38 -3.74 8.06
CA ALA A 36 -16.95 -2.97 6.90
C ALA A 36 -15.86 -3.72 6.12
N ILE A 37 -15.72 -3.41 4.84
CA ILE A 37 -14.61 -3.87 4.01
C ILE A 37 -13.92 -2.64 3.45
N VAL A 38 -12.60 -2.61 3.60
CA VAL A 38 -11.73 -1.69 2.88
C VAL A 38 -10.98 -2.53 1.85
N SER A 39 -11.22 -2.26 0.58
CA SER A 39 -10.69 -3.01 -0.55
C SER A 39 -10.10 -2.08 -1.59
N LYS A 40 -9.56 -2.66 -2.67
CA LYS A 40 -9.15 -1.90 -3.86
C LYS A 40 -10.27 -1.01 -4.41
N ASP A 41 -11.54 -1.40 -4.25
CA ASP A 41 -12.67 -0.72 -4.91
C ASP A 41 -13.13 0.55 -4.18
N ASN A 42 -12.85 0.70 -2.88
CA ASN A 42 -13.28 1.84 -2.07
C ASN A 42 -12.11 2.47 -1.28
N TRP A 43 -10.88 2.18 -1.67
CA TRP A 43 -9.68 2.64 -0.98
C TRP A 43 -9.59 4.15 -0.85
N GLU A 44 -9.78 4.85 -1.98
CA GLU A 44 -9.72 6.30 -2.04
C GLU A 44 -10.86 6.96 -1.26
N GLU A 45 -12.05 6.36 -1.29
CA GLU A 45 -13.20 6.84 -0.52
C GLU A 45 -12.97 6.69 0.99
N TYR A 46 -12.45 5.54 1.43
CA TYR A 46 -12.21 5.25 2.84
C TYR A 46 -11.08 6.10 3.44
N PHE A 47 -9.95 6.23 2.74
CA PHE A 47 -8.79 6.96 3.25
C PHE A 47 -8.73 8.43 2.82
N GLY A 48 -9.57 8.86 1.87
CA GLY A 48 -9.60 10.23 1.36
C GLY A 48 -8.23 10.72 0.90
N SER A 49 -7.83 11.91 1.38
CA SER A 49 -6.53 12.52 1.08
C SER A 49 -5.33 11.74 1.62
N PHE A 50 -5.53 10.75 2.49
CA PHE A 50 -4.48 9.89 3.03
C PHE A 50 -4.29 8.60 2.22
N SER A 51 -5.14 8.33 1.23
CA SER A 51 -5.18 7.09 0.46
C SER A 51 -3.82 6.69 -0.13
N GLY A 52 -3.06 7.65 -0.65
CA GLY A 52 -1.71 7.41 -1.18
C GLY A 52 -0.70 6.94 -0.12
N ARG A 53 -0.75 7.52 1.09
CA ARG A 53 0.11 7.08 2.22
C ARG A 53 -0.30 5.71 2.72
N CYS A 54 -1.60 5.49 2.91
CA CYS A 54 -2.15 4.21 3.36
C CYS A 54 -1.89 3.07 2.36
N TYR A 55 -1.91 3.38 1.04
CA TYR A 55 -1.56 2.41 -0.01
C TYR A 55 -0.12 1.91 0.12
N ASN A 56 0.83 2.79 0.42
CA ASN A 56 2.22 2.38 0.61
C ASN A 56 2.43 1.46 1.81
N TYR A 57 1.68 1.64 2.91
CA TYR A 57 1.72 0.74 4.07
C TYR A 57 1.05 -0.61 3.82
N ALA A 58 0.08 -0.67 2.91
CA ALA A 58 -0.68 -1.88 2.61
C ALA A 58 -0.03 -2.78 1.55
N MET A 59 0.92 -2.25 0.80
CA MET A 59 1.59 -2.94 -0.29
C MET A 59 2.97 -3.42 0.14
N GLY A 60 3.46 -4.47 -0.54
CA GLY A 60 4.86 -4.86 -0.40
C GLY A 60 5.82 -3.73 -0.83
N PRO A 61 7.10 -3.82 -0.45
CA PRO A 61 8.09 -2.80 -0.78
C PRO A 61 8.12 -2.55 -2.30
N PRO A 62 8.11 -1.28 -2.74
CA PRO A 62 8.02 -0.97 -4.16
C PRO A 62 9.32 -1.38 -4.87
N ASN A 63 9.20 -1.85 -6.11
CA ASN A 63 10.34 -2.22 -6.93
C ASN A 63 11.13 -0.95 -7.33
N ILE A 64 12.40 -0.84 -6.94
CA ILE A 64 13.23 0.34 -7.19
C ILE A 64 13.31 0.77 -8.67
N ASN A 65 13.18 -0.19 -9.59
CA ASN A 65 13.27 0.03 -11.03
C ASN A 65 11.94 0.44 -11.68
N GLU A 66 10.82 0.29 -10.97
CA GLU A 66 9.46 0.49 -11.49
C GLU A 66 8.60 1.43 -10.63
N ALA A 67 8.98 1.66 -9.37
CA ALA A 67 8.25 2.47 -8.41
C ALA A 67 7.88 3.84 -8.98
N THR A 68 6.64 4.26 -8.83
CA THR A 68 6.22 5.60 -9.24
C THR A 68 6.84 6.66 -8.32
N TYR A 69 6.78 7.92 -8.75
CA TYR A 69 7.21 9.05 -7.93
C TYR A 69 6.53 9.04 -6.55
N THR A 70 5.20 8.83 -6.51
CA THR A 70 4.41 8.79 -5.26
C THR A 70 4.78 7.60 -4.36
N GLN A 71 5.13 6.45 -4.95
CA GLN A 71 5.60 5.30 -4.18
C GLN A 71 6.97 5.57 -3.55
N LEU A 72 7.87 6.22 -4.29
CA LEU A 72 9.18 6.62 -3.77
C LEU A 72 9.05 7.68 -2.67
N THR A 73 8.22 8.72 -2.89
CA THR A 73 8.06 9.81 -1.91
C THR A 73 7.27 9.42 -0.66
N GLY A 74 6.65 8.25 -0.66
CA GLY A 74 6.02 7.67 0.52
C GLY A 74 6.93 6.79 1.37
N ILE A 75 8.20 6.61 0.99
CA ILE A 75 9.20 5.90 1.80
C ILE A 75 9.88 6.92 2.72
N ASP A 76 10.06 6.56 4.00
CA ASP A 76 10.78 7.38 4.95
C ASP A 76 12.16 7.77 4.40
N PHE A 77 12.54 9.04 4.60
CA PHE A 77 13.77 9.65 4.10
C PHE A 77 13.93 9.74 2.58
N ILE A 78 12.94 9.35 1.77
CA ILE A 78 12.95 9.59 0.32
C ILE A 78 12.00 10.76 0.00
N ALA A 79 12.47 11.98 0.21
CA ALA A 79 11.74 13.17 -0.22
C ALA A 79 11.82 13.38 -1.75
N GLU A 80 11.09 14.37 -2.27
CA GLU A 80 10.98 14.67 -3.72
C GLU A 80 12.32 14.67 -4.48
N GLY A 81 13.34 15.34 -3.93
CA GLY A 81 14.65 15.43 -4.56
C GLY A 81 15.32 14.06 -4.73
N ARG A 82 15.25 13.23 -3.68
CA ARG A 82 15.80 11.87 -3.68
C ARG A 82 15.02 10.95 -4.63
N ALA A 83 13.69 11.07 -4.66
CA ALA A 83 12.86 10.33 -5.60
C ALA A 83 13.22 10.67 -7.06
N ARG A 84 13.41 11.97 -7.39
CA ARG A 84 13.86 12.39 -8.73
C ARG A 84 15.24 11.81 -9.06
N THR A 85 16.20 11.88 -8.16
CA THR A 85 17.54 11.29 -8.37
C THR A 85 17.48 9.78 -8.66
N ILE A 86 16.68 9.02 -7.90
CA ILE A 86 16.49 7.57 -8.14
C ILE A 86 15.89 7.32 -9.52
N MET A 87 14.85 8.09 -9.89
CA MET A 87 14.17 7.96 -11.19
C MET A 87 15.11 8.31 -12.37
N GLU A 88 15.91 9.36 -12.25
CA GLU A 88 16.89 9.76 -13.26
C GLU A 88 17.98 8.69 -13.42
N GLU A 89 18.55 8.21 -12.32
CA GLU A 89 19.59 7.19 -12.35
C GLU A 89 19.10 5.87 -12.96
N ARG A 90 17.93 5.36 -12.54
CA ARG A 90 17.40 4.11 -13.13
C ARG A 90 17.03 4.23 -14.61
N ASN A 91 16.73 5.45 -15.08
CA ASN A 91 16.43 5.70 -16.50
C ASN A 91 17.69 5.67 -17.36
N LYS A 92 18.86 6.04 -16.81
CA LYS A 92 20.17 5.84 -17.48
C LYS A 92 20.50 4.35 -17.57
N ARG A 93 20.35 3.63 -16.45
CA ARG A 93 20.56 2.18 -16.34
C ARG A 93 19.80 1.65 -15.14
N LYS A 94 19.02 0.57 -15.33
CA LYS A 94 18.35 -0.14 -14.24
C LYS A 94 19.34 -0.57 -13.16
N PHE A 95 18.93 -0.46 -11.90
CA PHE A 95 19.73 -0.92 -10.78
C PHE A 95 19.74 -2.44 -10.73
N SER A 96 20.89 -3.04 -10.42
CA SER A 96 20.98 -4.49 -10.15
C SER A 96 20.44 -4.86 -8.76
N GLY A 97 20.34 -3.89 -7.85
CA GLY A 97 19.84 -4.07 -6.50
C GLY A 97 19.90 -2.76 -5.71
N ILE A 98 19.55 -2.83 -4.41
CA ILE A 98 19.58 -1.67 -3.51
C ILE A 98 21.00 -1.12 -3.38
N ASP A 99 22.02 -1.96 -3.25
CA ASP A 99 23.42 -1.51 -3.11
C ASP A 99 23.92 -0.71 -4.32
N ASP A 100 23.54 -1.12 -5.55
CA ASP A 100 23.85 -0.37 -6.77
C ASP A 100 23.18 1.02 -6.73
N CYS A 101 21.93 1.09 -6.27
CA CYS A 101 21.25 2.36 -6.09
C CYS A 101 21.94 3.25 -5.05
N LEU A 102 22.25 2.74 -3.86
CA LEU A 102 22.93 3.49 -2.81
C LEU A 102 24.30 4.00 -3.30
N SER A 103 25.06 3.16 -4.01
CA SER A 103 26.37 3.54 -4.54
C SER A 103 26.31 4.68 -5.56
N ARG A 104 25.28 4.70 -6.40
CA ARG A 104 25.11 5.66 -7.51
C ARG A 104 24.43 6.95 -7.08
N THR A 105 23.43 6.85 -6.21
CA THR A 105 22.63 8.01 -5.78
C THR A 105 23.20 8.70 -4.56
N LYS A 106 24.05 8.01 -3.77
CA LYS A 106 24.56 8.48 -2.46
C LYS A 106 23.44 8.83 -1.47
N ILE A 107 22.25 8.26 -1.67
CA ILE A 107 21.13 8.38 -0.73
C ILE A 107 21.40 7.40 0.42
N PRO A 108 21.38 7.85 1.69
CA PRO A 108 21.54 6.96 2.85
C PRO A 108 20.36 6.00 3.01
#